data_AF-A0A6L5XF12-F1
#
_entry.id   AF-A0A6L5XF12-F1
#
_cell.length_a   1.000
_cell.length_b   1.000
_cell.length_c   1.000
_cell.angle_alpha   90.00
_cell.angle_beta   90.00
_cell.angle_gamma   90.00
#
_symmetry.space_group_name_H-M   'P 1'
#
loop_
_entity.id
_entity.type
_entity.pdbx_description
1 polymer ?
#
loop_
_entity_poly.entity_id
_entity_poly.type
_entity_poly.pdbx_seq_one_letter_code
_entity_poly.pdbx_strand_id
1 'polypeptide(L)'
;MSLIKNIALLIVSPKMGWEEINLSGYPTHKVLQSGFYPMLALLAISSFSLMLYDPTAWTLSKTLMHAIVEFSSYFATYFLTSYLLGSLYPEIVKTATANARLNNFIAYNLIFLVLLEIFNNVLADGFSPIYFLLLYTFVIVYKGLDYINMKDEEKKTKFVAVASMLMICLPLVFRWTLEKMII
;
A
#
# COMPACT_ATOMS: atom_id res chain seq x y z
N MET A 1 5.23 -21.61 -0.10
CA MET A 1 5.58 -20.30 -0.71
C MET A 1 6.03 -19.33 0.39
N SER A 2 6.91 -18.37 0.06
CA SER A 2 7.27 -17.27 0.97
C SER A 2 6.45 -16.03 0.59
N LEU A 3 6.00 -15.26 1.59
CA LEU A 3 5.24 -14.03 1.36
C LEU A 3 6.06 -12.98 0.59
N ILE A 4 7.38 -12.95 0.78
CA ILE A 4 8.32 -12.09 0.05
C ILE A 4 8.32 -12.43 -1.45
N LYS A 5 8.27 -13.73 -1.79
CA LYS A 5 8.14 -14.16 -3.19
C LYS A 5 6.86 -13.61 -3.81
N ASN A 6 5.75 -13.64 -3.08
CA ASN A 6 4.48 -13.12 -3.57
C ASN A 6 4.54 -11.61 -3.81
N ILE A 7 5.16 -10.84 -2.91
CA ILE A 7 5.37 -9.40 -3.08
C ILE A 7 6.24 -9.12 -4.30
N ALA A 8 7.38 -9.80 -4.44
CA ALA A 8 8.28 -9.62 -5.58
C ALA A 8 7.60 -9.96 -6.91
N LEU A 9 6.86 -11.07 -6.96
CA LEU A 9 6.09 -11.45 -8.15
C LEU A 9 4.99 -10.44 -8.47
N LEU A 10 4.31 -9.89 -7.46
CA LEU A 10 3.27 -8.89 -7.68
C LEU A 10 3.82 -7.63 -8.37
N ILE A 11 5.06 -7.25 -8.06
CA ILE A 11 5.71 -6.07 -8.62
C ILE A 11 6.21 -6.34 -10.04
N VAL A 12 6.79 -7.52 -10.29
CA VAL A 12 7.38 -7.85 -11.60
C VAL A 12 6.33 -8.33 -12.60
N SER A 13 5.38 -9.14 -12.14
CA SER A 13 4.31 -9.74 -12.95
C SER A 13 3.01 -9.81 -12.15
N PRO A 14 2.22 -8.72 -12.10
CA PRO A 14 1.05 -8.61 -11.23
C PRO A 14 0.04 -9.73 -11.43
N LYS A 15 -0.16 -10.19 -12.69
CA LYS A 15 -1.05 -11.32 -12.98
C LYS A 15 -0.59 -12.59 -12.25
N MET A 16 0.67 -12.96 -12.41
CA MET A 16 1.24 -14.14 -11.74
C MET A 16 1.29 -13.95 -10.22
N GLY A 17 1.57 -12.73 -9.75
CA GLY A 17 1.55 -12.38 -8.33
C GLY A 17 0.17 -12.63 -7.70
N TRP A 18 -0.91 -12.17 -8.33
CA TRP A 18 -2.26 -12.42 -7.84
C TRP A 18 -2.68 -13.88 -7.90
N GLU A 19 -2.30 -14.61 -8.95
CA GLU A 19 -2.53 -16.06 -9.04
C GLU A 19 -1.83 -16.80 -7.88
N GLU A 20 -0.57 -16.44 -7.59
CA GLU A 20 0.21 -17.03 -6.51
C GLU A 20 -0.34 -16.68 -5.12
N ILE A 21 -0.80 -15.44 -4.92
CA ILE A 21 -1.46 -15.01 -3.69
C ILE A 21 -2.77 -15.78 -3.48
N ASN A 22 -3.53 -16.01 -4.56
CA ASN A 22 -4.75 -16.81 -4.52
C ASN A 22 -4.46 -18.26 -4.12
N LEU A 23 -3.42 -18.87 -4.71
CA LEU A 23 -2.99 -20.24 -4.39
C LEU A 23 -2.46 -20.37 -2.96
N SER A 24 -1.74 -19.37 -2.47
CA SER A 24 -1.17 -19.36 -1.12
C SER A 24 -2.25 -19.33 -0.03
N GLY A 25 -3.41 -18.73 -0.31
CA GLY A 25 -4.57 -18.76 0.58
C GLY A 25 -4.34 -18.16 1.98
N TYR A 26 -3.38 -17.24 2.12
CA TYR A 26 -3.01 -16.73 3.45
C TYR A 26 -4.16 -15.95 4.11
N PRO A 27 -4.41 -16.18 5.41
CA PRO A 27 -5.37 -15.38 6.16
C PRO A 27 -4.84 -13.95 6.36
N THR A 28 -5.74 -12.98 6.48
CA THR A 28 -5.38 -11.56 6.57
C THR A 28 -4.43 -11.24 7.71
N HIS A 29 -4.61 -11.84 8.88
CA HIS A 29 -3.69 -11.61 10.01
C HIS A 29 -2.24 -11.97 9.66
N LYS A 30 -2.01 -13.02 8.86
CA LYS A 30 -0.68 -13.44 8.43
C LYS A 30 -0.08 -12.48 7.41
N VAL A 31 -0.91 -11.97 6.49
CA VAL A 31 -0.47 -10.96 5.50
C VAL A 31 -0.06 -9.66 6.19
N LEU A 32 -0.82 -9.25 7.21
CA LEU A 32 -0.52 -8.06 7.99
C LEU A 32 0.74 -8.25 8.85
N GLN A 33 0.80 -9.31 9.66
CA GLN A 33 1.89 -9.54 10.62
C GLN A 33 3.23 -9.87 9.95
N SER A 34 3.22 -10.65 8.86
CA SER A 34 4.45 -11.11 8.20
C SER A 34 4.78 -10.34 6.91
N GLY A 35 3.95 -9.38 6.51
CA GLY A 35 4.11 -8.60 5.28
C GLY A 35 3.97 -7.11 5.53
N PHE A 36 2.75 -6.64 5.74
CA PHE A 36 2.45 -5.20 5.79
C PHE A 36 3.13 -4.48 6.96
N TYR A 37 3.00 -4.96 8.19
CA TYR A 37 3.57 -4.28 9.37
C TYR A 37 5.10 -4.25 9.36
N PRO A 38 5.82 -5.34 9.01
CA PRO A 38 7.26 -5.27 8.80
C PRO A 38 7.66 -4.24 7.73
N MET A 39 6.91 -4.13 6.63
CA MET A 39 7.19 -3.12 5.60
C MET A 39 6.96 -1.69 6.10
N LEU A 40 5.95 -1.44 6.95
CA LEU A 40 5.77 -0.13 7.59
C LEU A 40 6.92 0.20 8.55
N ALA A 41 7.44 -0.78 9.29
CA ALA A 41 8.61 -0.59 10.14
C ALA A 41 9.84 -0.23 9.29
N LEU A 42 10.04 -0.91 8.16
CA LEU A 42 11.12 -0.59 7.21
C LEU A 42 10.95 0.82 6.61
N LEU A 43 9.72 1.25 6.31
CA LEU A 43 9.44 2.62 5.89
C LEU A 43 9.90 3.64 6.93
N ALA A 44 9.46 3.47 8.18
CA ALA A 44 9.87 4.37 9.27
C ALA A 44 11.39 4.41 9.48
N ILE A 45 12.08 3.27 9.33
CA ILE A 45 13.55 3.22 9.38
C ILE A 45 14.17 3.94 8.18
N SER A 46 13.60 3.79 6.98
CA SER A 46 14.10 4.42 5.77
C SER A 46 14.07 5.94 5.83
N SER A 47 13.12 6.54 6.56
CA SER A 47 13.01 8.00 6.73
C SER A 47 14.28 8.62 7.33
N PHE A 48 15.08 7.85 8.09
CA PHE A 48 16.35 8.31 8.64
C PHE A 48 17.44 8.53 7.60
N SER A 49 17.31 7.96 6.41
CA SER A 49 18.25 8.23 5.30
C SER A 49 18.23 9.69 4.86
N LEU A 50 17.12 10.42 5.07
CA LEU A 50 17.01 11.85 4.78
C LEU A 50 18.04 12.70 5.56
N MET A 51 18.41 12.26 6.76
CA MET A 51 19.44 12.92 7.57
C MET A 51 20.84 12.83 6.95
N LEU A 52 21.09 11.83 6.10
CA LEU A 52 22.38 11.67 5.43
C LEU A 52 22.54 12.68 4.27
N TYR A 53 21.41 13.10 3.68
CA TYR A 53 21.40 14.01 2.54
C TYR A 53 21.38 15.48 2.95
N ASP A 54 20.57 15.85 3.94
CA ASP A 54 20.56 17.21 4.49
C ASP A 54 20.43 17.19 6.03
N PRO A 55 21.58 17.05 6.73
CA PRO A 55 21.60 17.07 8.19
C PRO A 55 21.12 18.39 8.81
N THR A 56 21.12 19.48 8.05
CA THR A 56 20.70 20.80 8.54
C THR A 56 19.19 20.98 8.49
N ALA A 57 18.54 20.43 7.47
CA ALA A 57 17.09 20.44 7.33
C ALA A 57 16.38 19.30 8.08
N TRP A 58 17.06 18.17 8.29
CA TRP A 58 16.53 16.96 8.94
C TRP A 58 17.21 16.69 10.30
N THR A 59 16.74 17.39 11.33
CA THR A 59 17.15 17.11 12.71
C THR A 59 16.60 15.78 13.19
N LEU A 60 17.26 15.14 14.18
CA LEU A 60 16.81 13.86 14.75
C LEU A 60 15.33 13.89 15.18
N SER A 61 14.90 14.98 15.83
CA SER A 61 13.51 15.14 16.27
C SER A 61 12.54 15.22 15.08
N LYS A 62 12.87 16.01 14.05
CA LYS A 62 12.02 16.15 12.86
C LYS A 62 11.92 14.84 12.08
N THR A 63 13.03 14.13 11.91
CA THR A 63 13.06 12.82 11.24
C THR A 63 12.26 11.77 12.01
N LEU A 64 12.37 11.74 13.34
CA LEU A 64 11.58 10.83 14.16
C LEU A 64 10.08 11.10 14.02
N MET A 65 9.67 12.37 14.04
CA MET A 65 8.26 12.74 13.81
C MET A 65 7.80 12.34 12.41
N HIS A 66 8.61 12.60 11.38
CA HIS A 66 8.29 12.20 10.01
C HIS A 66 8.15 10.67 9.87
N ALA A 67 9.04 9.88 10.47
CA ALA A 67 8.95 8.42 10.48
C ALA A 67 7.65 7.91 11.12
N ILE A 68 7.22 8.53 12.24
CA ILE A 68 5.94 8.23 12.88
C ILE A 68 4.77 8.57 11.94
N VAL A 69 4.82 9.74 11.30
CA VAL A 69 3.80 10.18 10.35
C VAL A 69 3.69 9.21 9.16
N GLU A 70 4.80 8.79 8.57
CA GLU A 70 4.80 7.85 7.45
C GLU A 70 4.17 6.51 7.84
N PHE A 71 4.59 5.94 8.98
CA PHE A 71 4.02 4.72 9.52
C PHE A 71 2.51 4.85 9.73
N SER A 72 2.09 5.88 10.46
CA SER A 72 0.69 6.11 10.82
C SER A 72 -0.19 6.37 9.61
N SER A 73 0.32 7.07 8.59
CA SER A 73 -0.44 7.41 7.38
C SER A 73 -0.83 6.17 6.58
N TYR A 74 0.12 5.25 6.35
CA TYR A 74 -0.18 4.00 5.65
C TYR A 74 -0.99 3.02 6.52
N PHE A 75 -0.73 2.98 7.83
CA PHE A 75 -1.53 2.19 8.76
C PHE A 75 -3.00 2.62 8.75
N ALA A 76 -3.27 3.92 8.88
CA ALA A 76 -4.63 4.47 8.82
C ALA A 76 -5.29 4.25 7.45
N THR A 77 -4.51 4.41 6.38
CA THR A 77 -4.98 4.17 5.00
C THR A 77 -5.52 2.76 4.82
N TYR A 78 -4.85 1.74 5.36
CA TYR A 78 -5.31 0.36 5.26
C TYR A 78 -6.74 0.19 5.81
N PHE A 79 -6.99 0.66 7.04
CA PHE A 79 -8.30 0.53 7.68
C PHE A 79 -9.36 1.37 7.00
N LEU A 80 -9.04 2.62 6.64
CA LEU A 80 -10.01 3.50 5.99
C LEU A 80 -10.36 3.02 4.58
N THR A 81 -9.37 2.55 3.81
CA THR A 81 -9.62 1.97 2.48
C THR A 81 -10.48 0.72 2.57
N SER A 82 -10.21 -0.16 3.55
CA SER A 82 -11.00 -1.37 3.79
C SER A 82 -12.46 -1.03 4.09
N TYR A 83 -12.67 -0.06 4.97
CA TYR A 83 -14.02 0.42 5.31
C TYR A 83 -14.74 1.04 4.09
N LEU A 84 -14.09 1.96 3.37
CA LEU A 84 -14.68 2.64 2.23
C LEU A 84 -14.99 1.69 1.07
N LEU A 85 -14.05 0.82 0.69
CA LEU A 85 -14.29 -0.15 -0.38
C LEU A 85 -15.34 -1.19 0.02
N GLY A 86 -15.36 -1.64 1.27
CA GLY A 86 -16.40 -2.54 1.75
C GLY A 86 -17.79 -1.92 1.78
N SER A 87 -17.88 -0.62 2.06
CA SER A 87 -19.15 0.12 2.02
C SER A 87 -19.61 0.49 0.61
N LEU A 88 -18.69 0.83 -0.30
CA LEU A 88 -19.00 1.22 -1.67
C LEU A 88 -19.32 0.02 -2.57
N TYR A 89 -18.70 -1.14 -2.28
CA TYR A 89 -18.85 -2.37 -3.05
C TYR A 89 -19.25 -3.55 -2.14
N PRO A 90 -20.41 -3.49 -1.47
CA PRO A 90 -20.87 -4.53 -0.56
C PRO A 90 -21.01 -5.89 -1.24
N GLU A 91 -21.18 -5.93 -2.56
CA GLU A 91 -21.24 -7.16 -3.36
C GLU A 91 -19.95 -7.99 -3.32
N ILE A 92 -18.80 -7.38 -2.99
CA ILE A 92 -17.49 -8.03 -2.89
C ILE A 92 -17.25 -8.57 -1.47
N VAL A 93 -18.02 -8.11 -0.47
CA VAL A 93 -17.79 -8.40 0.96
C VAL A 93 -18.88 -9.33 1.55
N LYS A 94 -19.57 -10.09 0.69
CA LYS A 94 -20.73 -10.94 1.08
C LYS A 94 -20.41 -12.03 2.12
N THR A 95 -19.16 -12.46 2.22
CA THR A 95 -18.73 -13.49 3.17
C THR A 95 -17.49 -13.04 3.94
N ALA A 96 -17.25 -13.63 5.12
CA ALA A 96 -16.03 -13.38 5.88
C ALA A 96 -14.76 -13.69 5.07
N THR A 97 -14.81 -14.72 4.22
CA THR A 97 -13.71 -15.07 3.30
C THR A 97 -13.51 -14.03 2.20
N ALA A 98 -14.59 -13.47 1.64
CA ALA A 98 -14.51 -12.43 0.63
C ALA A 98 -14.01 -11.10 1.22
N ASN A 99 -14.44 -10.77 2.44
CA ASN A 99 -13.88 -9.65 3.20
C ASN A 99 -12.38 -9.81 3.45
N ALA A 100 -11.94 -11.01 3.86
CA ALA A 100 -10.52 -11.30 4.05
C ALA A 100 -9.72 -11.14 2.75
N ARG A 101 -10.28 -11.54 1.61
CA ARG A 101 -9.67 -11.31 0.29
C ARG A 101 -9.56 -9.84 -0.06
N LEU A 102 -10.60 -9.03 0.16
CA LEU A 102 -10.53 -7.58 -0.06
C LEU A 102 -9.44 -6.94 0.81
N ASN A 103 -9.36 -7.31 2.09
CA ASN A 103 -8.33 -6.81 2.98
C ASN A 103 -6.91 -7.23 2.54
N ASN A 104 -6.71 -8.48 2.12
CA ASN A 104 -5.44 -8.94 1.57
C ASN A 104 -5.09 -8.16 0.30
N PHE A 105 -6.08 -7.94 -0.57
CA PHE A 105 -5.92 -7.17 -1.79
C PHE A 105 -5.39 -5.76 -1.49
N ILE A 106 -6.01 -5.07 -0.53
CA ILE A 106 -5.57 -3.74 -0.09
C ILE A 106 -4.15 -3.81 0.49
N ALA A 107 -3.88 -4.76 1.40
CA ALA A 107 -2.56 -4.89 2.03
C ALA A 107 -1.43 -5.09 0.99
N TYR A 108 -1.63 -5.97 0.00
CA TYR A 108 -0.62 -6.21 -1.03
C TYR A 108 -0.36 -5.00 -1.93
N ASN A 109 -1.40 -4.25 -2.29
CA ASN A 109 -1.24 -3.00 -3.04
C ASN A 109 -0.55 -1.91 -2.21
N LEU A 110 -0.89 -1.78 -0.91
CA LEU A 110 -0.23 -0.83 -0.02
C LEU A 110 1.24 -1.21 0.22
N ILE A 111 1.59 -2.49 0.28
CA ILE A 111 2.99 -2.93 0.36
C ILE A 111 3.80 -2.41 -0.84
N PHE A 112 3.22 -2.42 -2.04
CA PHE A 112 3.87 -1.85 -3.22
C PHE A 112 4.10 -0.35 -3.06
N LEU A 113 3.08 0.41 -2.63
CA LEU A 113 3.21 1.85 -2.41
C LEU A 113 4.23 2.19 -1.30
N VAL A 114 4.23 1.43 -0.21
CA VAL A 114 5.22 1.55 0.88
C VAL A 114 6.63 1.30 0.35
N LEU A 115 6.80 0.32 -0.53
CA LEU A 115 8.10 0.05 -1.15
C LEU A 115 8.57 1.23 -2.03
N LEU A 116 7.66 1.87 -2.77
CA LEU A 116 7.99 3.08 -3.53
C LEU A 116 8.47 4.20 -2.63
N GLU A 117 7.85 4.40 -1.45
CA GLU A 117 8.30 5.43 -0.51
C GLU A 117 9.61 5.09 0.19
N ILE A 118 9.87 3.81 0.47
CA ILE A 118 11.20 3.39 0.94
C ILE A 118 12.26 3.77 -0.09
N PHE A 119 12.01 3.52 -1.38
CA PHE A 119 12.93 3.93 -2.43
C PHE A 119 13.06 5.45 -2.51
N ASN A 120 11.96 6.20 -2.34
CA ASN A 120 11.97 7.66 -2.36
C ASN A 120 12.83 8.23 -1.23
N ASN A 121 12.68 7.74 0.00
CA ASN A 121 13.50 8.15 1.14
C ASN A 121 14.99 7.86 0.90
N VAL A 122 15.31 6.65 0.40
CA VAL A 122 16.70 6.21 0.23
C VAL A 122 17.40 6.87 -0.95
N LEU A 123 16.71 7.17 -2.05
CA LEU A 123 17.31 7.67 -3.29
C LEU A 123 17.49 9.19 -3.38
N ALA A 124 17.15 9.93 -2.31
CA ALA A 124 17.13 11.40 -2.22
C ALA A 124 16.15 12.10 -3.18
N ASP A 125 15.81 13.34 -2.85
CA ASP A 125 14.90 14.19 -3.61
C ASP A 125 15.38 14.37 -5.07
N GLY A 126 14.67 13.74 -6.00
CA GLY A 126 14.94 13.90 -7.44
C GLY A 126 14.73 12.67 -8.32
N PHE A 127 14.42 11.50 -7.77
CA PHE A 127 14.18 10.28 -8.58
C PHE A 127 12.81 10.31 -9.28
N SER A 128 12.71 11.12 -10.33
CA SER A 128 11.52 11.32 -11.18
C SER A 128 10.80 10.03 -11.64
N PRO A 129 11.47 8.88 -11.87
CA PRO A 129 10.78 7.65 -12.27
C PRO A 129 9.80 7.07 -11.25
N ILE A 130 9.93 7.37 -9.95
CA ILE A 130 9.04 6.82 -8.90
C ILE A 130 7.59 7.29 -9.12
N TYR A 131 7.40 8.53 -9.55
CA TYR A 131 6.08 9.06 -9.87
C TYR A 131 5.40 8.33 -11.03
N PHE A 132 6.18 7.82 -11.98
CA PHE A 132 5.65 6.96 -13.04
C PHE A 132 5.21 5.60 -12.50
N LEU A 133 5.97 5.04 -11.54
CA LEU A 133 5.61 3.78 -10.89
C LEU A 133 4.35 3.88 -10.02
N LEU A 134 3.95 5.07 -9.56
CA LEU A 134 2.64 5.26 -8.91
C LEU A 134 1.48 4.88 -9.84
N LEU A 135 1.59 5.15 -11.15
CA LEU A 135 0.59 4.76 -12.14
C LEU A 135 0.52 3.23 -12.33
N TYR A 136 1.61 2.52 -12.03
CA TYR A 136 1.63 1.06 -12.07
C TYR A 136 0.67 0.43 -11.05
N THR A 137 0.31 1.15 -9.98
CA THR A 137 -0.73 0.76 -9.03
C THR A 137 -2.05 0.44 -9.74
N PHE A 138 -2.44 1.18 -10.78
CA PHE A 138 -3.65 0.88 -11.56
C PHE A 138 -3.56 -0.47 -12.25
N VAL A 139 -2.38 -0.84 -12.75
CA VAL A 139 -2.13 -2.14 -13.38
C VAL A 139 -2.22 -3.27 -12.36
N ILE A 140 -1.59 -3.10 -11.18
CA ILE A 140 -1.65 -4.08 -10.10
C ILE A 140 -3.10 -4.29 -9.64
N VAL A 141 -3.83 -3.20 -9.40
CA VAL A 141 -5.25 -3.23 -9.00
C VAL A 141 -6.11 -3.90 -10.06
N TYR A 142 -5.95 -3.53 -11.35
CA TYR A 142 -6.70 -4.13 -12.46
C TYR A 142 -6.46 -5.64 -12.56
N LYS A 143 -5.21 -6.09 -12.44
CA LYS A 143 -4.88 -7.53 -12.49
C LYS A 143 -5.36 -8.31 -11.27
N GLY A 144 -5.65 -7.64 -10.16
CA GLY A 144 -6.19 -8.29 -8.96
C GLY A 144 -7.71 -8.35 -8.90
N LEU A 145 -8.43 -7.85 -9.92
CA LEU A 145 -9.89 -7.98 -10.00
C LEU A 145 -10.36 -9.44 -9.97
N ASP A 146 -9.60 -10.34 -10.58
CA ASP A 146 -9.89 -11.78 -10.58
C ASP A 146 -9.73 -12.39 -9.18
N TYR A 147 -8.76 -11.90 -8.39
CA TYR A 147 -8.52 -12.36 -7.02
C TYR A 147 -9.71 -12.07 -6.09
N ILE A 148 -10.31 -10.89 -6.23
CA ILE A 148 -11.49 -10.46 -5.46
C ILE A 148 -12.82 -10.93 -6.07
N ASN A 149 -12.79 -11.73 -7.16
CA ASN A 149 -13.96 -12.25 -7.87
C ASN A 149 -14.93 -11.15 -8.35
N MET A 150 -14.42 -10.04 -8.88
CA MET A 150 -15.26 -8.97 -9.41
C MET A 150 -15.90 -9.42 -10.75
N LYS A 151 -17.18 -9.80 -10.72
CA LYS A 151 -17.91 -10.35 -11.88
C LYS A 151 -18.55 -9.29 -12.79
N ASP A 152 -18.79 -8.10 -12.27
CA ASP A 152 -19.52 -7.04 -12.96
C ASP A 152 -18.57 -6.22 -13.85
N GLU A 153 -18.56 -6.52 -15.15
CA GLU A 153 -17.69 -5.88 -16.16
C GLU A 153 -17.88 -4.36 -16.21
N GLU A 154 -19.12 -3.85 -16.09
CA GLU A 154 -19.40 -2.42 -16.15
C GLU A 154 -18.80 -1.65 -14.96
N LYS A 155 -18.70 -2.33 -13.81
CA LYS A 155 -18.14 -1.75 -12.58
C LYS A 155 -16.63 -1.93 -12.45
N LYS A 156 -15.99 -2.85 -13.18
CA LYS A 156 -14.54 -3.11 -13.06
C LYS A 156 -13.70 -1.84 -13.18
N THR A 157 -13.92 -1.05 -14.22
CA THR A 157 -13.16 0.18 -14.46
C THR A 157 -13.36 1.20 -13.34
N LYS A 158 -14.60 1.35 -12.85
CA LYS A 158 -14.92 2.24 -11.72
C LYS A 158 -14.27 1.77 -10.43
N PHE A 159 -14.30 0.47 -10.15
CA PHE A 159 -13.64 -0.11 -8.99
C PHE A 159 -12.14 0.14 -9.02
N VAL A 160 -11.48 -0.11 -10.16
CA VAL A 160 -10.04 0.11 -10.31
C VAL A 160 -9.69 1.57 -10.05
N ALA A 161 -10.42 2.49 -10.68
CA ALA A 161 -10.20 3.92 -10.47
C ALA A 161 -10.37 4.32 -8.99
N VAL A 162 -11.46 3.91 -8.35
CA VAL A 162 -11.75 4.25 -6.95
C VAL A 162 -10.73 3.61 -6.00
N ALA A 163 -10.42 2.32 -6.15
CA ALA A 163 -9.49 1.61 -5.28
C ALA A 163 -8.07 2.17 -5.39
N SER A 164 -7.57 2.38 -6.62
CA SER A 164 -6.25 2.99 -6.84
C SER A 164 -6.19 4.41 -6.28
N MET A 165 -7.22 5.24 -6.52
CA MET A 165 -7.27 6.61 -5.99
C MET A 165 -7.31 6.63 -4.46
N LEU A 166 -8.12 5.78 -3.82
CA LEU A 166 -8.15 5.69 -2.36
C LEU A 166 -6.78 5.31 -1.80
N MET A 167 -6.14 4.28 -2.35
CA MET A 167 -4.84 3.80 -1.85
C MET A 167 -3.69 4.79 -2.09
N ILE A 168 -3.75 5.60 -3.15
CA ILE A 168 -2.73 6.63 -3.44
C ILE A 168 -3.00 7.92 -2.66
N CYS A 169 -4.25 8.39 -2.64
CA CYS A 169 -4.59 9.70 -2.06
C CYS A 169 -4.66 9.67 -0.53
N LEU A 170 -5.16 8.60 0.08
CA LEU A 170 -5.34 8.57 1.54
C LEU A 170 -4.01 8.70 2.32
N PRO A 171 -2.92 8.00 1.96
CA PRO A 171 -1.64 8.20 2.64
C PRO A 171 -1.15 9.64 2.56
N LEU A 172 -1.34 10.29 1.41
CA LEU A 172 -0.94 11.69 1.19
C LEU A 172 -1.77 12.66 2.04
N VAL A 173 -3.09 12.44 2.11
CA VAL A 173 -3.98 13.23 2.96
C VAL A 173 -3.59 13.07 4.42
N PHE A 174 -3.40 11.83 4.89
CA PHE A 174 -2.99 11.58 6.27
C PHE A 174 -1.63 12.21 6.58
N ARG A 175 -0.64 12.02 5.71
CA ARG A 175 0.70 12.60 5.87
C ARG A 175 0.60 14.12 6.00
N TRP A 176 -0.07 14.79 5.07
CA TRP A 176 -0.25 16.24 5.10
C TRP A 176 -0.97 16.73 6.35
N THR A 177 -2.02 16.03 6.80
CA THR A 177 -2.73 16.41 8.03
C THR A 177 -1.87 16.23 9.28
N LEU A 178 -1.15 15.13 9.39
CA LEU A 178 -0.35 14.80 10.57
C LEU A 178 0.91 15.65 10.65
N GLU A 179 1.58 15.91 9.53
CA GLU A 179 2.72 16.83 9.48
C GLU A 179 2.32 18.20 9.99
N LYS A 180 1.21 18.77 9.51
CA LYS A 180 0.71 20.07 10.01
C LYS A 180 0.34 20.11 11.49
N MET A 181 0.00 18.96 12.07
CA MET A 181 -0.40 18.88 13.48
C MET A 181 0.80 18.70 14.42
N ILE A 182 1.86 18.05 13.96
CA ILE A 182 2.95 17.55 14.81
C ILE A 182 4.28 18.26 14.52
N ILE A 183 4.51 18.73 13.29
CA ILE A 183 5.76 19.35 12.80
C ILE A 183 5.53 20.83 12.52
#